data_AF-A0AA38ULN7-F1
#
_entry.id   AF-A0AA38ULN7-F1
#
_cell.length_a   1.000
_cell.length_b   1.000
_cell.length_c   1.000
_cell.angle_alpha   90.00
_cell.angle_beta   90.00
_cell.angle_gamma   90.00
#
_symmetry.space_group_name_H-M   'P 1'
#
loop_
_entity.id
_entity.type
_entity.pdbx_description
1 polymer ?
#
loop_
_entity_poly.entity_id
_entity_poly.type
_entity_poly.pdbx_seq_one_letter_code
_entity_poly.pdbx_strand_id
1 'polypeptide(L)'
;MKVFAAVKKIVNNSSMTPTSSSNSIYPIVVLQYERADCSFGQEENLHWALIVITSVNESNLAGQDDEEILGPCWQVFDRHYSDGRGVVWELFDGKIVHPEEPGTRCIGGVKIGEIEERELVKLRKILDSHQPIPTFDGWNCRDWVVEVILNLHQTGPKSNSDFIHTISPSHPDPNVNDGPAL
;
A
#
# COMPACT_ATOMS: atom_id res chain seq x y z
N MET A 1 -9.38 -7.86 12.54
CA MET A 1 -8.55 -9.08 12.34
C MET A 1 -8.52 -9.62 10.89
N LYS A 2 -9.56 -9.53 10.06
CA LYS A 2 -9.55 -10.16 8.70
C LYS A 2 -8.65 -9.47 7.65
N VAL A 3 -8.45 -8.17 7.79
CA VAL A 3 -7.68 -7.32 6.87
C VAL A 3 -6.18 -7.67 6.85
N PHE A 4 -5.59 -7.87 8.03
CA PHE A 4 -4.16 -8.07 8.19
C PHE A 4 -3.70 -9.42 7.63
N ALA A 5 -4.58 -10.43 7.64
CA ALA A 5 -4.32 -11.70 6.96
C ALA A 5 -4.13 -11.54 5.44
N ALA A 6 -4.72 -10.51 4.81
CA ALA A 6 -4.59 -10.28 3.36
C ALA A 6 -3.22 -9.70 2.98
N VAL A 7 -2.71 -8.73 3.76
CA VAL A 7 -1.36 -8.18 3.55
C VAL A 7 -0.30 -9.23 3.90
N LYS A 8 -0.50 -10.00 4.97
CA LYS A 8 0.37 -11.14 5.32
C LYS A 8 0.36 -12.23 4.24
N LYS A 9 -0.81 -12.53 3.65
CA LYS A 9 -0.91 -13.46 2.50
C LYS A 9 -0.17 -12.94 1.26
N ILE A 10 -0.16 -11.63 1.03
CA ILE A 10 0.61 -11.00 -0.06
C ILE A 10 2.12 -11.25 0.12
N VAL A 11 2.63 -11.07 1.34
CA VAL A 11 4.05 -11.31 1.66
C VAL A 11 4.38 -12.79 1.59
N ASN A 12 3.61 -13.65 2.27
CA ASN A 12 3.92 -15.09 2.37
C ASN A 12 3.84 -15.83 1.03
N ASN A 13 3.06 -15.32 0.07
CA ASN A 13 3.03 -15.86 -1.31
C ASN A 13 4.19 -15.34 -2.19
N SER A 14 4.90 -14.30 -1.75
CA SER A 14 6.07 -13.74 -2.43
C SER A 14 7.31 -14.38 -1.79
N SER A 15 7.82 -15.47 -2.35
CA SER A 15 8.95 -16.23 -1.80
C SER A 15 10.17 -15.34 -1.51
N MET A 16 10.31 -14.85 -0.26
CA MET A 16 11.51 -14.22 0.27
C MET A 16 12.54 -15.30 0.65
N THR A 17 13.02 -16.06 -0.33
CA THR A 17 14.13 -17.00 -0.11
C THR A 17 15.43 -16.36 -0.58
N PRO A 18 16.39 -16.09 0.33
CA PRO A 18 17.71 -15.62 -0.08
C PRO A 18 18.48 -16.81 -0.67
N THR A 19 18.58 -16.86 -2.01
CA THR A 19 19.60 -17.68 -2.67
C THR A 19 20.81 -16.80 -2.96
N SER A 20 22.01 -17.34 -2.74
CA SER A 20 23.29 -16.61 -2.61
C SER A 20 23.81 -15.88 -3.87
N SER A 21 22.95 -15.57 -4.84
CA SER A 21 23.22 -14.66 -5.97
C SER A 21 21.98 -13.97 -6.56
N SER A 22 20.80 -14.10 -5.95
CA SER A 22 19.56 -13.49 -6.45
C SER A 22 19.39 -12.09 -5.88
N ASN A 23 19.23 -11.07 -6.73
CA ASN A 23 18.75 -9.76 -6.29
C ASN A 23 17.46 -9.95 -5.49
N SER A 24 17.38 -9.33 -4.31
CA SER A 24 16.14 -9.34 -3.53
C SER A 24 15.04 -8.63 -4.32
N ILE A 25 13.87 -9.26 -4.37
CA ILE A 25 12.66 -8.73 -5.00
C ILE A 25 11.67 -8.39 -3.89
N TYR A 26 11.14 -7.18 -3.91
CA TYR A 26 10.24 -6.65 -2.89
C TYR A 26 8.87 -6.32 -3.48
N PRO A 27 7.76 -6.67 -2.80
CA PRO A 27 6.44 -6.30 -3.28
C PRO A 27 6.18 -4.80 -3.08
N ILE A 28 5.57 -4.19 -4.10
CA ILE A 28 4.99 -2.85 -4.02
C ILE A 28 3.52 -3.01 -3.64
N VAL A 29 3.10 -2.36 -2.57
CA VAL A 29 1.76 -2.48 -2.01
C VAL A 29 1.14 -1.10 -1.87
N VAL A 30 -0.13 -0.98 -2.23
CA VAL A 30 -0.96 0.17 -1.88
C VAL A 30 -1.69 -0.15 -0.59
N LEU A 31 -1.53 0.68 0.43
CA LEU A 31 -2.24 0.59 1.70
C LEU A 31 -3.37 1.61 1.75
N GLN A 32 -4.44 1.25 2.44
CA GLN A 32 -5.58 2.09 2.70
C GLN A 32 -5.80 2.23 4.21
N TYR A 33 -6.06 3.45 4.65
CA TYR A 33 -6.30 3.81 6.04
C TYR A 33 -7.63 4.53 6.21
N GLU A 34 -8.33 4.20 7.28
CA GLU A 34 -9.49 4.93 7.79
C GLU A 34 -9.12 6.36 8.18
N ARG A 35 -9.92 7.33 7.75
CA ARG A 35 -9.88 8.69 8.31
C ARG A 35 -10.83 8.79 9.51
N ALA A 36 -10.66 9.83 10.33
CA ALA A 36 -11.52 10.06 11.49
C ALA A 36 -12.98 10.34 11.15
N ASP A 37 -13.22 10.81 9.93
CA ASP A 37 -14.47 11.38 9.44
C ASP A 37 -15.11 10.57 8.31
N CYS A 38 -14.48 9.50 7.84
CA CYS A 38 -14.98 8.68 6.72
C CYS A 38 -15.34 7.26 7.20
N SER A 39 -16.44 6.71 6.69
CA SER A 39 -16.88 5.33 6.94
C SER A 39 -17.23 4.62 5.62
N PHE A 40 -17.70 3.37 5.69
CA PHE A 40 -17.99 2.52 4.54
C PHE A 40 -18.83 3.21 3.45
N GLY A 41 -18.46 3.04 2.18
CA GLY A 41 -19.11 3.68 1.02
C GLY A 41 -18.55 5.04 0.61
N GLN A 42 -17.43 5.46 1.23
CA GLN A 42 -16.67 6.67 0.88
C GLN A 42 -15.18 6.31 0.70
N GLU A 43 -14.90 5.16 0.08
CA GLU A 43 -13.54 4.61 -0.05
C GLU A 43 -12.59 5.57 -0.78
N GLU A 44 -13.13 6.42 -1.65
CA GLU A 44 -12.42 7.48 -2.35
C GLU A 44 -11.86 8.57 -1.43
N ASN A 45 -12.43 8.72 -0.23
CA ASN A 45 -12.01 9.72 0.76
C ASN A 45 -11.07 9.14 1.81
N LEU A 46 -10.82 7.83 1.79
CA LEU A 46 -9.87 7.19 2.68
C LEU A 46 -8.44 7.69 2.41
N HIS A 47 -7.52 7.44 3.34
CA HIS A 47 -6.12 7.81 3.17
C HIS A 47 -5.36 6.68 2.49
N TRP A 48 -4.59 6.99 1.44
CA TRP A 48 -3.89 6.00 0.63
C TRP A 48 -2.37 6.20 0.70
N ALA A 49 -1.64 5.10 0.74
CA ALA A 49 -0.19 5.09 0.80
C ALA A 49 0.40 4.06 -0.15
N LEU A 50 1.62 4.31 -0.61
CA LEU A 50 2.45 3.34 -1.31
C LEU A 50 3.54 2.84 -0.36
N ILE A 51 3.74 1.53 -0.25
CA ILE A 51 4.85 0.94 0.51
C ILE A 51 5.58 -0.10 -0.33
N VAL A 52 6.90 -0.18 -0.17
CA VAL A 52 7.67 -1.33 -0.63
C VAL A 52 8.05 -2.15 0.59
N ILE A 53 7.63 -3.40 0.65
CA ILE A 53 7.89 -4.24 1.84
C ILE A 53 9.28 -4.88 1.69
N THR A 54 10.25 -4.35 2.43
CA THR A 54 11.65 -4.80 2.40
C THR A 54 11.98 -5.82 3.48
N SER A 55 11.21 -5.86 4.57
CA SER A 55 11.30 -6.91 5.58
C SER A 55 9.94 -7.17 6.19
N VAL A 56 9.74 -8.42 6.62
CA VAL A 56 8.73 -8.79 7.60
C VAL A 56 9.48 -9.45 8.74
N ASN A 57 9.64 -8.72 9.85
CA ASN A 57 10.29 -9.29 11.02
C ASN A 57 9.25 -10.05 11.84
N GLU A 58 9.45 -11.36 11.99
CA GLU A 58 8.85 -12.10 13.11
C GLU A 58 9.63 -11.71 14.37
N SER A 59 9.09 -10.82 15.21
CA SER A 59 9.74 -10.52 16.48
C SER A 59 9.68 -11.73 17.40
N ASN A 60 10.76 -12.53 17.44
CA ASN A 60 10.93 -13.66 18.36
C ASN A 60 11.16 -13.25 19.83
N LEU A 61 10.77 -12.03 20.23
CA LEU A 61 10.82 -11.60 21.62
C LEU A 61 9.59 -12.17 22.33
N ALA A 62 9.84 -13.26 23.04
CA ALA A 62 8.91 -14.04 23.85
C ALA A 62 7.74 -13.22 24.42
N GLY A 63 6.59 -13.29 23.74
CA GLY A 63 5.30 -12.78 24.23
C GLY A 63 4.64 -11.67 23.42
N GLN A 64 5.25 -11.18 22.32
CA GLN A 64 4.61 -10.24 21.40
C GLN A 64 4.65 -10.76 19.96
N ASP A 65 3.50 -11.23 19.47
CA ASP A 65 3.26 -11.61 18.07
C ASP A 65 3.07 -10.36 17.19
N ASP A 66 3.91 -9.34 17.37
CA ASP A 66 3.86 -8.11 16.60
C ASP A 66 4.82 -8.25 15.41
N GLU A 67 4.35 -8.91 14.35
CA GLU A 67 5.07 -9.00 13.08
C GLU A 67 5.18 -7.62 12.44
N GLU A 68 6.41 -7.19 12.14
CA GLU A 68 6.67 -5.83 11.71
C GLU A 68 6.86 -5.78 10.19
N ILE A 69 5.89 -5.22 9.47
CA ILE A 69 6.03 -4.88 8.05
C ILE A 69 6.91 -3.64 7.96
N LEU A 70 8.07 -3.78 7.31
CA LEU A 70 9.04 -2.71 7.18
C LEU A 70 9.30 -2.36 5.71
N GLY A 71 9.39 -1.07 5.46
CA GLY A 71 10.03 -0.54 4.27
C GLY A 71 9.63 0.89 3.95
N PRO A 72 10.17 1.45 2.86
CA PRO A 72 9.93 2.83 2.49
C PRO A 72 8.46 3.01 2.09
N CYS A 73 7.87 4.08 2.61
CA CYS A 73 6.47 4.41 2.43
C CYS A 73 6.31 5.86 1.99
N TRP A 74 5.41 6.07 1.04
CA TRP A 74 5.06 7.38 0.52
C TRP A 74 3.58 7.62 0.73
N GLN A 75 3.26 8.76 1.33
CA GLN A 75 1.90 9.16 1.66
C GLN A 75 1.68 10.61 1.29
N VAL A 76 0.51 10.90 0.76
CA VAL A 76 0.09 12.28 0.50
C VAL A 76 -1.06 12.63 1.41
N PHE A 77 -0.96 13.75 2.10
CA PHE A 77 -2.04 14.24 2.97
C PHE A 77 -2.27 15.72 2.78
N ASP A 78 -3.51 16.12 3.04
CA ASP A 78 -3.93 17.51 3.05
C ASP A 78 -3.70 18.14 4.44
N ARG A 79 -3.16 19.35 4.46
CA ARG A 79 -3.12 20.21 5.64
C ARG A 79 -3.98 21.44 5.42
N HIS A 80 -4.91 21.64 6.34
CA HIS A 80 -5.78 22.81 6.36
C HIS A 80 -5.16 23.89 7.24
N TYR A 81 -4.82 25.04 6.66
CA TYR A 81 -4.27 26.17 7.38
C TYR A 81 -5.31 27.29 7.53
N SER A 82 -5.44 27.83 8.75
CA SER A 82 -6.37 28.92 9.07
C SER A 82 -5.86 30.31 8.68
N ASP A 83 -4.63 30.42 8.21
CA ASP A 83 -3.96 31.69 7.89
C ASP A 83 -4.18 32.15 6.43
N GLY A 84 -5.16 31.57 5.74
CA GLY A 84 -5.51 31.92 4.37
C GLY A 84 -4.71 31.17 3.29
N ARG A 85 -3.75 30.31 3.67
CA ARG A 85 -3.08 29.41 2.72
C ARG A 85 -4.00 28.32 2.15
N GLY A 86 -5.15 28.09 2.78
CA GLY A 86 -6.11 27.07 2.35
C GLY A 86 -5.60 25.66 2.59
N VAL A 87 -5.83 24.78 1.61
CA VAL A 87 -5.38 23.38 1.64
C VAL A 87 -4.00 23.28 0.97
N VAL A 88 -3.02 22.77 1.72
CA VAL A 88 -1.69 22.46 1.21
C VAL A 88 -1.49 20.96 1.25
N TRP A 89 -1.02 20.39 0.15
CA TRP A 89 -0.73 18.97 0.05
C TRP A 89 0.75 18.72 0.29
N GLU A 90 1.05 17.75 1.15
CA GLU A 90 2.42 17.38 1.50
C GLU A 90 2.67 15.91 1.16
N LEU A 91 3.87 15.62 0.67
CA LEU A 91 4.39 14.28 0.48
C LEU A 91 5.22 13.89 1.70
N PHE A 92 4.83 12.82 2.37
CA PHE A 92 5.64 12.16 3.37
C PHE A 92 6.42 11.02 2.75
N ASP A 93 7.74 11.14 2.83
CA ASP A 93 8.76 10.14 2.57
C ASP A 93 9.16 9.52 3.92
N GLY A 94 8.46 8.45 4.29
CA GLY A 94 8.78 7.66 5.47
C GLY A 94 9.80 6.58 5.10
N LYS A 95 10.94 6.55 5.78
CA LYS A 95 11.91 5.46 5.58
C LYS A 95 11.38 4.11 6.05
N ILE A 96 10.56 4.12 7.10
CA ILE A 96 9.95 2.95 7.74
C ILE A 96 8.60 3.39 8.30
N VAL A 97 7.53 2.67 7.96
CA VAL A 97 6.20 2.83 8.56
C VAL A 97 5.76 1.49 9.10
N HIS A 98 5.15 1.49 10.29
CA HIS A 98 4.57 0.32 10.93
C HIS A 98 3.06 0.34 10.67
N PRO A 99 2.53 -0.39 9.67
CA PRO A 99 1.09 -0.40 9.40
C PRO A 99 0.29 -1.14 10.48
N GLU A 100 1.00 -1.76 11.44
CA GLU A 100 0.46 -2.58 12.53
C GLU A 100 0.51 -1.86 13.89
N GLU A 101 1.13 -0.66 13.98
CA GLU A 101 1.20 0.09 15.24
C GLU A 101 -0.22 0.42 15.75
N PRO A 102 -0.51 0.21 17.06
CA PRO A 102 -1.79 0.60 17.65
C PRO A 102 -2.12 2.07 17.38
N GLY A 103 -3.23 2.32 16.68
CA GLY A 103 -3.64 3.66 16.25
C GLY A 103 -3.43 3.93 14.76
N THR A 104 -2.69 3.07 14.06
CA THR A 104 -2.70 3.04 12.60
C THR A 104 -4.03 2.47 12.14
N ARG A 105 -4.84 3.32 11.54
CA ARG A 105 -6.18 2.96 11.08
C ARG A 105 -6.13 2.17 9.76
N CYS A 106 -5.15 1.28 9.61
CA CYS A 106 -4.94 0.53 8.37
C CYS A 106 -6.09 -0.47 8.18
N ILE A 107 -6.78 -0.36 7.05
CA ILE A 107 -7.92 -1.22 6.69
C ILE A 107 -7.62 -2.19 5.56
N GLY A 108 -6.39 -2.15 5.01
CA GLY A 108 -5.87 -3.20 4.15
C GLY A 108 -4.94 -2.68 3.07
N GLY A 109 -4.62 -3.55 2.14
CA GLY A 109 -3.80 -3.19 1.01
C GLY A 109 -3.80 -4.23 -0.10
N VAL A 110 -3.30 -3.81 -1.25
CA VAL A 110 -3.22 -4.61 -2.46
C VAL A 110 -1.80 -4.56 -3.03
N LYS A 111 -1.25 -5.73 -3.36
CA LYS A 111 0.00 -5.82 -4.11
C LYS A 111 -0.25 -5.36 -5.54
N ILE A 112 0.50 -4.35 -5.96
CA ILE A 112 0.39 -3.79 -7.30
C ILE A 112 1.61 -4.10 -8.17
N GLY A 113 2.64 -4.75 -7.62
CA GLY A 113 3.83 -5.09 -8.37
C GLY A 113 4.96 -5.59 -7.49
N GLU A 114 6.12 -5.72 -8.10
CA GLU A 114 7.38 -6.12 -7.48
C GLU A 114 8.50 -5.25 -8.03
N ILE A 115 9.53 -5.06 -7.21
CA ILE A 115 10.71 -4.30 -7.59
C ILE A 115 11.97 -4.97 -7.07
N GLU A 116 12.99 -5.02 -7.91
CA GLU A 116 14.30 -5.48 -7.47
C GLU A 116 14.98 -4.42 -6.59
N GLU A 117 15.77 -4.84 -5.61
CA GLU A 117 16.51 -3.97 -4.69
C GLU A 117 17.31 -2.89 -5.43
N ARG A 118 18.00 -3.26 -6.51
CA ARG A 118 18.81 -2.33 -7.33
C ARG A 118 17.98 -1.21 -7.98
N GLU A 119 16.68 -1.43 -8.16
CA GLU A 119 15.77 -0.48 -8.82
C GLU A 119 15.03 0.42 -7.82
N LEU A 120 15.12 0.15 -6.51
CA LEU A 120 14.51 0.98 -5.46
C LEU A 120 14.93 2.45 -5.53
N VAL A 121 16.20 2.71 -5.86
CA VAL A 121 16.72 4.07 -6.01
C VAL A 121 16.03 4.81 -7.17
N LYS A 122 15.72 4.09 -8.26
CA LYS A 122 14.99 4.66 -9.40
C LYS A 122 13.54 4.95 -9.01
N LEU A 123 12.88 4.01 -8.32
CA LEU A 123 11.52 4.19 -7.82
C LEU A 123 11.42 5.43 -6.91
N ARG A 124 12.32 5.54 -5.92
CA ARG A 124 12.35 6.70 -5.02
C ARG A 124 12.47 8.01 -5.79
N LYS A 125 13.36 8.09 -6.79
CA LYS A 125 13.48 9.29 -7.63
C LYS A 125 12.20 9.64 -8.39
N ILE A 126 11.48 8.63 -8.92
CA ILE A 126 10.20 8.86 -9.60
C ILE A 126 9.19 9.47 -8.61
N LEU A 127 9.07 8.89 -7.41
CA LEU A 127 8.14 9.33 -6.38
C LEU A 127 8.49 10.73 -5.85
N ASP A 128 9.76 10.99 -5.55
CA ASP A 128 10.23 12.29 -5.07
C ASP A 128 10.01 13.41 -6.13
N SER A 129 10.03 13.05 -7.42
CA SER A 129 9.75 13.97 -8.51
C SER A 129 8.25 14.22 -8.75
N HIS A 130 7.36 13.34 -8.24
CA HIS A 130 5.92 13.42 -8.44
C HIS A 130 5.24 14.17 -7.28
N GLN A 131 5.43 15.49 -7.25
CA GLN A 131 4.88 16.36 -6.20
C GLN A 131 3.34 16.32 -6.16
N PRO A 132 2.71 16.35 -4.98
CA PRO A 132 1.26 16.28 -4.82
C PRO A 132 0.60 17.62 -5.15
N ILE A 133 0.48 17.90 -6.44
CA ILE A 133 -0.11 19.14 -6.95
C ILE A 133 -1.49 18.80 -7.51
N PRO A 134 -2.59 19.29 -6.92
CA PRO A 134 -3.93 19.06 -7.44
C PRO A 134 -4.06 19.46 -8.91
N THR A 135 -4.52 18.52 -9.74
CA THR A 135 -4.66 18.71 -11.19
C THR A 135 -6.09 19.00 -11.64
N PHE A 136 -7.09 18.76 -10.77
CA PHE A 136 -8.51 19.01 -11.00
C PHE A 136 -9.26 19.24 -9.68
N ASP A 137 -10.51 19.70 -9.78
CA ASP A 137 -11.36 19.93 -8.61
C ASP A 137 -11.81 18.62 -7.97
N GLY A 138 -11.62 18.50 -6.65
CA GLY A 138 -11.86 17.25 -5.91
C GLY A 138 -10.69 16.26 -5.92
N TRP A 139 -9.54 16.63 -6.49
CA TRP A 139 -8.32 15.81 -6.42
C TRP A 139 -7.94 15.49 -4.97
N ASN A 140 -7.52 14.26 -4.71
CA ASN A 140 -7.14 13.81 -3.38
C ASN A 140 -5.95 12.81 -3.37
N CYS A 141 -5.62 12.30 -2.18
CA CYS A 141 -4.48 11.38 -2.01
C CYS A 141 -4.60 10.07 -2.81
N ARG A 142 -5.82 9.58 -3.10
CA ARG A 142 -6.04 8.42 -3.96
C ARG A 142 -5.63 8.75 -5.40
N ASP A 143 -5.99 9.94 -5.89
CA ASP A 143 -5.63 10.36 -7.24
C ASP A 143 -4.12 10.44 -7.41
N TRP A 144 -3.40 10.97 -6.41
CA TRP A 144 -1.93 10.92 -6.41
C TRP A 144 -1.38 9.49 -6.53
N VAL A 145 -1.92 8.55 -5.73
CA VAL A 145 -1.49 7.13 -5.81
C VAL A 145 -1.77 6.55 -7.19
N VAL A 146 -2.93 6.83 -7.77
CA VAL A 146 -3.28 6.35 -9.12
C VAL A 146 -2.36 6.96 -10.18
N GLU A 147 -2.07 8.25 -10.13
CA GLU A 147 -1.13 8.92 -11.03
C GLU A 147 0.26 8.30 -10.94
N VAL A 148 0.74 8.02 -9.72
CA VAL A 148 2.01 7.33 -9.48
C VAL A 148 2.01 5.95 -10.09
N ILE A 149 0.95 5.14 -9.88
CA ILE A 149 0.85 3.80 -10.47
C ILE A 149 0.91 3.85 -11.99
N LEU A 150 0.19 4.81 -12.60
CA LEU A 150 0.23 5.01 -14.05
C LEU A 150 1.62 5.41 -14.52
N ASN A 151 2.31 6.28 -13.78
CA ASN A 151 3.68 6.69 -14.10
C ASN A 151 4.66 5.51 -13.96
N LEU A 152 4.52 4.68 -12.93
CA LEU A 152 5.32 3.46 -12.77
C LEU A 152 5.08 2.46 -13.90
N HIS A 153 3.85 2.34 -14.39
CA HIS A 153 3.56 1.49 -15.54
C HIS A 153 4.22 2.01 -16.83
N GLN A 154 4.30 3.33 -17.02
CA GLN A 154 4.83 3.95 -18.24
C GLN A 154 6.36 4.10 -18.24
N THR A 155 6.95 4.46 -17.10
CA THR A 155 8.36 4.89 -16.99
C THR A 155 9.15 4.07 -15.96
N GLY A 156 8.45 3.23 -15.20
CA GLY A 156 9.00 2.51 -14.08
C GLY A 156 10.00 1.42 -14.46
N PRO A 157 10.54 0.74 -13.44
CA PRO A 157 11.39 -0.41 -13.66
C PRO A 157 10.60 -1.53 -14.34
N LYS A 158 11.14 -2.07 -15.44
CA LYS A 158 10.50 -3.18 -16.17
C LYS A 158 10.86 -4.48 -15.46
N SER A 159 10.04 -4.91 -14.51
CA SER A 159 10.12 -6.26 -13.96
C SER A 159 9.89 -7.28 -15.09
N ASN A 160 10.54 -8.44 -14.98
CA ASN A 160 10.29 -9.60 -15.86
C ASN A 160 8.95 -10.31 -15.55
N SER A 161 8.24 -9.91 -14.48
CA SER A 161 6.86 -10.32 -14.19
C SER A 161 5.93 -9.12 -14.36
N ASP A 162 4.92 -9.28 -15.21
CA ASP A 162 4.01 -8.21 -15.61
C ASP A 162 3.32 -7.54 -14.40
N PHE A 163 3.30 -6.21 -14.44
CA PHE A 163 3.00 -5.30 -13.33
C PHE A 163 1.54 -5.35 -12.80
N ILE A 164 0.67 -6.24 -13.29
CA ILE A 164 -0.73 -6.30 -12.86
C ILE A 164 -1.25 -7.75 -12.87
N HIS A 165 -1.34 -8.36 -11.69
CA HIS A 165 -2.36 -9.39 -11.47
C HIS A 165 -3.59 -8.70 -10.88
N THR A 166 -4.58 -8.44 -11.74
CA THR A 166 -5.90 -7.97 -11.33
C THR A 166 -6.49 -9.01 -10.37
N ILE A 167 -6.54 -8.69 -9.07
CA ILE A 167 -7.33 -9.48 -8.13
C ILE A 167 -8.80 -9.12 -8.40
N SER A 168 -9.49 -10.01 -9.09
CA SER A 168 -10.95 -9.94 -9.25
C SER A 168 -11.59 -9.89 -7.85
N PRO A 169 -12.55 -8.99 -7.59
CA PRO A 169 -13.33 -9.04 -6.37
C PRO A 169 -14.10 -10.37 -6.37
N SER A 170 -13.80 -11.23 -5.40
CA SER A 170 -14.62 -12.41 -5.14
C SER A 170 -16.01 -11.91 -4.73
N HIS A 171 -16.94 -11.92 -5.67
CA HIS A 171 -18.36 -11.79 -5.41
C HIS A 171 -18.75 -12.90 -4.41
N PRO A 172 -19.46 -12.60 -3.31
CA PRO A 172 -20.11 -13.64 -2.55
C PRO A 172 -21.17 -14.27 -3.46
N ASP A 173 -21.00 -15.56 -3.73
CA ASP A 173 -21.95 -16.36 -4.52
C ASP A 173 -23.30 -16.37 -3.78
N PRO A 174 -24.40 -15.82 -4.34
CA PRO A 174 -25.67 -15.70 -3.64
C PRO A 174 -26.47 -17.01 -3.58
N ASN A 175 -25.85 -18.16 -3.86
CA ASN A 175 -26.52 -19.46 -3.94
C ASN A 175 -25.85 -20.52 -3.05
N VAL A 176 -25.89 -20.31 -1.74
CA VAL A 176 -25.84 -21.44 -0.79
C VAL A 176 -27.23 -21.57 -0.18
N ASN A 177 -28.05 -22.35 -0.86
CA ASN A 177 -29.35 -22.80 -0.43
C ASN A 177 -29.14 -24.04 0.44
N ASP A 178 -28.81 -23.83 1.72
CA ASP A 178 -28.73 -24.94 2.68
C ASP A 178 -30.12 -25.26 3.23
N GLY A 179 -30.78 -26.18 2.55
CA GLY A 179 -31.75 -27.06 3.15
C GLY A 179 -31.87 -28.35 2.33
N PRO A 180 -32.47 -29.42 2.87
CA PRO A 180 -32.72 -29.74 4.28
C PRO A 180 -32.09 -31.08 4.68
N ALA A 181 -31.94 -31.34 5.98
CA ALA A 181 -31.75 -32.71 6.47
C ALA A 181 -32.42 -32.91 7.85
N LEU A 182 -33.57 -33.58 7.79
CA LEU A 182 -34.32 -34.36 8.80
C LEU A 182 -34.84 -33.65 10.07
#